data_AF-A0A661FRW3-F1
#
_entry.id   AF-A0A661FRW3-F1
#
_cell.length_a   1.000
_cell.length_b   1.000
_cell.length_c   1.000
_cell.angle_alpha   90.00
_cell.angle_beta   90.00
_cell.angle_gamma   90.00
#
_symmetry.space_group_name_H-M   'P 1'
#
loop_
_entity.id
_entity.type
_entity.pdbx_description
1 polymer ?
#
loop_
_entity_poly.entity_id
_entity_poly.type
_entity_poly.pdbx_seq_one_letter_code
_entity_poly.pdbx_strand_id
1 'polypeptide(L)' 'MSSERNRFLFRPAVIASVLLACVIAGCGNGNTQETYDVVIVNGRVMDPETNFDGVRNVGIKNG' A
#
# COMPACT_ATOMS: atom_id res chain seq x y z
N MET A 1 41.62 -13.58 27.75
CA MET A 1 40.71 -14.41 26.93
C MET A 1 39.21 -14.08 27.14
N SER A 2 38.82 -12.80 27.31
CA SER A 2 37.39 -12.41 27.52
C SER A 2 36.81 -11.56 26.38
N SER A 3 37.65 -10.80 25.66
CA SER A 3 37.20 -9.82 24.65
C SER A 3 36.62 -10.43 23.35
N GLU A 4 36.97 -11.69 23.02
CA GLU A 4 36.60 -12.30 21.74
C GLU A 4 35.17 -12.90 21.69
N ARG A 5 34.52 -13.06 22.86
CA ARG A 5 33.15 -13.61 22.93
C ARG A 5 32.07 -12.60 22.56
N ASN A 6 32.36 -11.31 22.69
CA ASN A 6 31.37 -10.24 22.45
C ASN A 6 31.21 -9.93 20.96
N ARG A 7 32.27 -10.06 20.15
CA ARG A 7 32.18 -9.88 18.69
C ARG A 7 31.35 -10.96 17.98
N PHE A 8 31.15 -12.13 18.60
CA PHE A 8 30.32 -13.20 18.02
C PHE A 8 28.82 -13.00 18.31
N LEU A 9 28.47 -12.34 19.42
CA LEU A 9 27.10 -12.01 19.81
C LEU A 9 26.63 -10.66 19.26
N PHE A 10 27.54 -9.68 19.07
CA PHE A 10 27.20 -8.36 18.53
C PHE A 10 26.86 -8.39 17.02
N ARG A 11 27.50 -9.26 16.23
CA ARG A 11 27.28 -9.35 14.77
C ARG A 11 25.86 -9.81 14.39
N PRO A 12 25.29 -10.88 14.95
CA PRO A 12 23.91 -11.28 14.63
C PRO A 12 22.88 -10.29 15.19
N ALA A 13 23.14 -9.63 16.32
CA ALA A 13 22.24 -8.64 16.90
C ALA A 13 22.09 -7.39 16.02
N VAL A 14 23.19 -6.92 15.39
CA VAL A 14 23.17 -5.81 14.44
C VAL A 14 22.49 -6.20 13.13
N ILE A 15 22.68 -7.44 12.65
CA ILE A 15 21.98 -7.93 11.45
C ILE A 15 20.48 -8.04 11.71
N ALA A 16 20.08 -8.56 12.88
CA ALA A 16 18.67 -8.67 13.27
C ALA A 16 18.00 -7.30 13.42
N SER A 17 18.70 -6.30 13.97
CA SER A 17 18.14 -4.94 14.10
C SER A 17 17.99 -4.23 12.75
N VAL A 18 18.94 -4.44 11.81
CA VAL A 18 18.84 -3.90 10.44
C VAL A 18 17.71 -4.56 9.66
N LEU A 19 17.53 -5.88 9.77
CA LEU A 19 16.41 -6.59 9.14
C LEU A 19 15.07 -6.12 9.70
N LEU A 20 14.97 -5.94 11.01
CA LEU A 20 13.78 -5.41 11.67
C LEU A 20 13.45 -3.98 11.22
N ALA A 21 14.46 -3.12 11.08
CA ALA A 21 14.28 -1.75 10.59
C ALA A 21 13.81 -1.71 9.11
N CYS A 22 14.31 -2.62 8.27
CA CYS A 22 13.93 -2.70 6.86
C CYS A 22 12.45 -3.11 6.67
N VAL A 23 11.94 -4.01 7.52
CA VAL A 23 10.54 -4.42 7.50
C VAL A 23 9.61 -3.27 7.88
N ILE A 24 9.99 -2.42 8.83
CA ILE A 24 9.15 -1.29 9.29
C ILE A 24 9.11 -0.17 8.22
N ALA A 25 10.22 0.06 7.50
CA ALA A 25 10.29 1.08 6.45
C ALA A 25 9.55 0.70 5.15
N GLY A 26 9.27 -0.60 4.91
CA GLY A 26 8.57 -1.08 3.72
C GLY A 26 7.04 -0.94 3.79
N CYS A 27 6.46 -0.66 4.95
CA CYS A 27 5.00 -0.57 5.16
C CYS A 27 4.44 0.83 4.80
N GLY A 28 4.88 1.39 3.69
CA GLY A 28 4.45 2.70 3.19
C GLY A 28 3.45 2.58 2.05
N ASN A 29 2.45 1.70 2.15
CA ASN A 29 1.37 1.66 1.17
C ASN A 29 0.43 2.83 1.46
N GLY A 30 0.76 4.01 0.90
CA GLY A 30 -0.18 5.11 0.81
C GLY A 30 -1.43 4.60 0.12
N ASN A 31 -2.51 4.40 0.89
CA ASN A 31 -3.82 4.13 0.35
C ASN A 31 -4.25 5.41 -0.38
N THR A 32 -3.89 5.55 -1.66
CA THR A 32 -4.34 6.66 -2.50
C THR A 32 -5.81 6.42 -2.82
N GLN A 33 -6.66 6.71 -1.83
CA GLN A 33 -8.09 6.73 -2.04
C GLN A 33 -8.37 7.90 -2.98
N GLU A 34 -8.71 7.58 -4.23
CA GLU A 34 -9.14 8.57 -5.20
C GLU A 34 -10.31 9.36 -4.60
N THR A 35 -10.13 10.68 -4.53
CA THR A 35 -11.17 11.59 -4.05
C THR A 35 -11.99 12.03 -5.25
N TYR A 36 -13.32 11.90 -5.12
CA TYR A 36 -14.30 12.29 -6.12
C TYR A 36 -15.21 13.38 -5.53
N ASP A 37 -15.68 14.30 -6.37
CA ASP A 37 -16.63 15.36 -5.95
C ASP A 37 -18.03 14.79 -5.78
N VAL A 38 -18.42 13.88 -6.68
CA VAL A 38 -19.72 13.22 -6.68
C VAL A 38 -19.53 11.75 -6.98
N VAL A 39 -20.23 10.89 -6.22
CA VAL A 39 -20.26 9.44 -6.45
C VAL A 39 -21.70 8.99 -6.63
N ILE A 40 -22.00 8.39 -7.79
CA ILE A 40 -23.28 7.75 -8.09
C ILE A 40 -23.09 6.26 -7.81
N VAL A 41 -23.82 5.73 -6.84
CA VAL A 41 -23.75 4.31 -6.44
C VAL A 41 -24.89 3.50 -7.03
N ASN A 42 -24.62 2.24 -7.38
CA ASN A 42 -25.60 1.27 -7.90
C ASN A 42 -26.41 1.78 -9.11
N GLY A 43 -25.82 2.65 -9.94
CA GLY A 43 -26.43 3.12 -11.17
C GLY A 43 -26.27 2.11 -12.31
N ARG A 44 -27.15 2.15 -13.30
CA ARG A 44 -26.94 1.46 -14.59
C ARG A 44 -26.08 2.36 -15.47
N VAL A 45 -24.91 1.86 -15.86
CA VAL A 45 -23.99 2.53 -16.77
C VAL A 45 -24.13 1.88 -18.13
N MET A 46 -24.55 2.68 -19.11
CA MET A 46 -24.55 2.31 -20.52
C MET A 46 -23.41 3.07 -21.20
N ASP A 47 -22.33 2.37 -21.55
CA ASP A 47 -21.18 2.90 -22.26
C ASP A 47 -21.17 2.34 -23.69
N PRO A 48 -21.57 3.14 -24.70
CA PRO A 48 -21.62 2.71 -26.09
C PRO A 48 -20.22 2.51 -26.70
N GLU A 49 -19.15 3.08 -26.13
CA GLU A 49 -17.79 2.90 -26.64
C GLU A 49 -17.29 1.47 -26.41
N THR A 50 -17.67 0.89 -25.27
CA THR A 50 -17.34 -0.50 -24.91
C THR A 50 -18.50 -1.47 -25.09
N ASN A 51 -19.67 -1.00 -25.53
CA ASN A 51 -20.95 -1.72 -25.51
C ASN A 51 -21.29 -2.30 -24.13
N PHE A 52 -20.85 -1.63 -23.06
CA PHE A 52 -21.10 -2.06 -21.69
C PHE A 52 -22.45 -1.56 -21.22
N ASP A 53 -23.29 -2.46 -20.70
CA ASP A 53 -24.52 -2.13 -20.00
C ASP A 53 -24.58 -2.97 -18.71
N GLY A 54 -24.50 -2.30 -17.57
CA GLY A 54 -24.56 -2.98 -16.28
C GLY A 54 -24.56 -2.06 -15.07
N VAL A 55 -24.70 -2.66 -13.88
CA VAL A 55 -24.71 -1.90 -12.62
C VAL A 55 -23.28 -1.63 -12.13
N ARG A 56 -22.96 -0.36 -11.90
CA ARG A 56 -21.65 0.13 -11.42
C ARG A 56 -21.76 1.41 -10.59
N ASN A 57 -20.68 1.72 -9.88
CA ASN A 57 -20.49 3.01 -9.22
C ASN A 57 -19.68 3.93 -10.14
N VAL A 58 -20.06 5.19 -10.25
CA VAL A 58 -19.38 6.20 -11.08
C VAL A 58 -18.94 7.36 -10.19
N GLY A 59 -17.65 7.69 -10.24
CA GLY A 59 -17.08 8.85 -9.56
C GLY A 59 -16.81 9.98 -10.57
N ILE A 60 -17.21 11.20 -10.22
CA ILE A 60 -16.94 12.42 -10.99
C ILE A 60 -15.91 13.24 -10.20
N LYS A 61 -14.88 13.73 -10.90
CA LYS A 61 -13.77 14.50 -10.32
C LYS A 61 -13.47 15.66 -11.24
N ASN A 62 -13.41 16.88 -10.70
CA ASN A 62 -13.19 18.16 -11.38
C ASN A 62 -14.32 18.65 -12.32
N GLY A 63 -15.57 18.25 -12.05
CA GLY A 63 -16.78 18.79 -12.71
C GLY A 63 -16.76 18.81 -14.23
#